data_AF-A0A8H7CZL4-F1
#
_entry.id   AF-A0A8H7CZL4-F1
#
_cell.length_a   1.000
_cell.length_b   1.000
_cell.length_c   1.000
_cell.angle_alpha   90.00
_cell.angle_beta   90.00
_cell.angle_gamma   90.00
#
_symmetry.space_group_name_H-M   'P 1'
#
loop_
_entity.id
_entity.type
_entity.pdbx_description
1 polymer ?
#
loop_
_entity_poly.entity_id
_entity_poly.type
_entity_poly.pdbx_seq_one_letter_code
_entity_poly.pdbx_strand_id
1 'polypeptide(L)'
;MPEPLPADVDSWTLQEGISMTILQNPLRTRIIVTGKGEKFYVPPHWHAAHDENHVVIKGRLIVTQDGVRRVLGPENGVCLTRRGVVHSLEGFPGEELILEETATEPEDTEQKIFFFRNMGAPGMLSSPLGIMQVLYYGDTYPKFPTGFRWLERGLIVVVGGWIASLFGYQLPDKRLRLDPSRFPRDKKD
;
A
#
# COMPACT_ATOMS: atom_id res chain seq x y z
N MET A 1 -14.98 -16.48 -9.43
CA MET A 1 -13.94 -16.26 -8.40
C MET A 1 -12.61 -16.25 -9.13
N PRO A 2 -11.84 -15.15 -9.11
CA PRO A 2 -10.49 -15.16 -9.66
C PRO A 2 -9.60 -16.13 -8.86
N GLU A 3 -8.71 -16.84 -9.55
CA GLU A 3 -7.74 -17.73 -8.90
C GLU A 3 -6.77 -16.91 -8.04
N PRO A 4 -6.44 -17.35 -6.81
CA PRO A 4 -5.45 -16.68 -5.99
C PRO A 4 -4.06 -16.77 -6.64
N LEU A 5 -3.24 -15.73 -6.46
CA LEU A 5 -1.83 -15.83 -6.82
C LEU A 5 -1.18 -16.97 -6.00
N PRO A 6 -0.34 -17.82 -6.63
CA PRO A 6 0.39 -18.86 -5.91
C PRO A 6 1.25 -18.26 -4.80
N ALA A 7 1.27 -18.90 -3.62
CA ALA A 7 1.97 -18.40 -2.44
C ALA A 7 3.50 -18.31 -2.60
N ASP A 8 4.05 -18.90 -3.65
CA ASP A 8 5.46 -19.01 -4.06
C ASP A 8 5.85 -18.05 -5.19
N VAL A 9 4.91 -17.26 -5.72
CA VAL A 9 5.25 -16.26 -6.73
C VAL A 9 5.82 -15.03 -6.03
N ASP A 10 7.13 -14.84 -6.21
CA ASP A 10 7.86 -13.67 -5.72
C ASP A 10 7.69 -12.46 -6.66
N SER A 11 6.99 -12.55 -7.80
CA SER A 11 6.76 -11.39 -8.66
C SER A 11 5.48 -11.44 -9.48
N TRP A 12 4.77 -10.32 -9.57
CA TRP A 12 3.55 -10.20 -10.37
C TRP A 12 3.45 -8.82 -11.01
N THR A 13 2.59 -8.70 -12.03
CA THR A 13 2.29 -7.43 -12.70
C THR A 13 1.13 -6.75 -11.98
N LEU A 14 1.30 -5.48 -11.61
CA LEU A 14 0.24 -4.66 -11.01
C LEU A 14 -0.62 -4.01 -12.11
N GLN A 15 0.03 -3.49 -13.13
CA GLN A 15 -0.56 -2.82 -14.29
C GLN A 15 0.44 -2.81 -15.45
N GLU A 16 0.03 -2.36 -16.64
CA GLU A 16 0.92 -2.34 -17.80
C GLU A 16 2.19 -1.54 -17.52
N GLY A 17 3.35 -2.21 -17.60
CA GLY A 17 4.65 -1.59 -17.39
C GLY A 17 5.06 -1.42 -15.92
N ILE A 18 4.26 -1.92 -14.97
CA ILE A 18 4.55 -1.87 -13.52
C ILE A 18 4.42 -3.27 -12.92
N SER A 19 5.52 -3.78 -12.39
CA SER A 19 5.56 -5.04 -11.67
C SER A 19 6.03 -4.84 -10.23
N MET A 20 5.72 -5.83 -9.40
CA MET A 20 6.19 -5.94 -8.03
C MET A 20 6.93 -7.26 -7.85
N THR A 21 7.97 -7.25 -7.02
CA THR A 21 8.74 -8.41 -6.62
C THR A 21 8.97 -8.40 -5.11
N ILE A 22 8.84 -9.54 -4.45
CA ILE A 22 9.20 -9.75 -3.05
C ILE A 22 10.68 -10.15 -3.00
N LEU A 23 11.47 -9.48 -2.18
CA LEU A 23 12.84 -9.83 -1.88
C LEU A 23 12.89 -10.41 -0.46
N GLN A 24 13.50 -11.58 -0.29
CA GLN A 24 13.44 -12.33 0.98
C GLN A 24 14.55 -11.97 1.98
N ASN A 25 15.61 -11.25 1.58
CA ASN A 25 16.77 -10.98 2.43
C ASN A 25 17.41 -9.59 2.15
N PRO A 26 17.20 -8.57 3.01
CA PRO A 26 16.07 -8.46 3.96
C PRO A 26 14.71 -8.47 3.25
N LEU A 27 13.66 -8.84 4.00
CA LEU A 27 12.29 -8.87 3.50
C LEU A 27 11.85 -7.46 3.08
N ARG A 28 11.47 -7.28 1.80
CA ARG A 28 10.97 -6.02 1.25
C ARG A 28 10.24 -6.22 -0.07
N THR A 29 9.41 -5.27 -0.45
CA THR A 29 8.79 -5.24 -1.77
C THR A 29 9.58 -4.32 -2.69
N ARG A 30 9.82 -4.76 -3.92
CA ARG A 30 10.43 -3.96 -5.00
C ARG A 30 9.39 -3.72 -6.08
N ILE A 31 9.16 -2.47 -6.41
CA ILE A 31 8.33 -2.02 -7.52
C ILE A 31 9.26 -1.66 -8.68
N ILE A 32 8.95 -2.17 -9.86
CA ILE A 32 9.68 -1.88 -11.10
C ILE A 32 8.71 -1.26 -12.09
N VAL A 33 9.02 -0.04 -12.50
CA VAL A 33 8.30 0.72 -13.53
C VAL A 33 9.22 0.80 -14.73
N THR A 34 8.76 0.34 -15.89
CA THR A 34 9.61 0.24 -17.10
C THR A 34 9.76 1.56 -17.86
N GLY A 35 8.98 2.59 -17.50
CA GLY A 35 8.85 3.84 -18.26
C GLY A 35 7.97 3.72 -19.51
N LYS A 36 7.52 2.51 -19.85
CA LYS A 36 6.52 2.24 -20.89
C LYS A 36 5.22 1.80 -20.23
N GLY A 37 4.08 2.09 -20.85
CA GLY A 37 2.77 1.75 -20.30
C GLY A 37 2.21 2.85 -19.40
N GLU A 38 1.58 2.44 -18.30
CA GLU A 38 0.88 3.36 -17.42
C GLU A 38 1.80 4.12 -16.48
N LYS A 39 1.35 5.30 -16.06
CA LYS A 39 2.06 6.13 -15.09
C LYS A 39 1.98 5.48 -13.71
N PHE A 40 3.14 5.29 -13.08
CA PHE A 40 3.19 4.92 -11.67
C PHE A 40 2.62 6.04 -10.80
N TYR A 41 1.53 5.74 -10.11
CA TYR A 41 0.86 6.67 -9.22
C TYR A 41 0.20 5.93 -8.06
N VAL A 42 0.59 6.28 -6.84
CA VAL A 42 -0.07 5.84 -5.61
C VAL A 42 -0.82 7.04 -5.03
N PRO A 43 -2.17 6.98 -4.95
CA PRO A 43 -2.98 8.09 -4.45
C PRO A 43 -2.65 8.50 -3.00
N PRO A 44 -3.04 9.72 -2.58
CA PRO A 44 -2.89 10.16 -1.20
C PRO A 44 -3.56 9.23 -0.18
N HIS A 45 -2.77 8.69 0.74
CA HIS A 45 -3.23 7.83 1.82
C HIS A 45 -2.37 7.99 3.07
N TRP A 46 -2.76 7.32 4.15
CA TRP A 46 -1.98 7.25 5.38
C TRP A 46 -2.19 5.90 6.08
N HIS A 47 -1.25 5.57 6.97
CA HIS A 47 -1.27 4.38 7.81
C HIS A 47 -1.41 4.78 9.28
N ALA A 48 -2.18 4.05 10.07
CA ALA A 48 -2.40 4.36 11.48
C ALA A 48 -1.40 3.65 12.39
N ALA A 49 -1.05 2.41 12.04
CA ALA A 49 -0.26 1.51 12.83
C ALA A 49 1.22 1.65 12.54
N HIS A 50 1.63 1.79 11.27
CA HIS A 50 3.04 1.66 10.89
C HIS A 50 3.64 2.89 10.22
N ASP A 51 4.97 2.97 10.30
CA ASP A 51 5.78 3.87 9.50
C ASP A 51 6.20 3.10 8.22
N GLU A 52 6.34 3.79 7.11
CA GLU A 52 6.67 3.21 5.81
C GLU A 52 7.96 3.83 5.28
N ASN A 53 8.87 3.00 4.79
CA ASN A 53 10.14 3.45 4.24
C ASN A 53 10.24 3.11 2.76
N HIS A 54 10.59 4.12 1.97
CA HIS A 54 10.79 4.05 0.53
C HIS A 54 12.26 4.26 0.20
N VAL A 55 12.81 3.40 -0.65
CA VAL A 55 14.19 3.52 -1.14
C VAL A 55 14.22 3.52 -2.66
N VAL A 56 14.59 4.64 -3.27
CA VAL A 56 14.78 4.74 -4.73
C VAL A 56 16.12 4.10 -5.10
N ILE A 57 16.07 3.04 -5.90
CA ILE A 57 17.24 2.32 -6.40
C ILE A 57 17.68 2.85 -7.76
N LYS A 58 16.71 3.21 -8.61
CA LYS A 58 16.94 3.74 -9.96
C LYS A 58 15.82 4.69 -10.35
N GLY A 59 16.15 5.69 -11.16
CA GLY A 59 15.17 6.64 -11.69
C GLY A 59 14.84 7.73 -10.69
N ARG A 60 13.65 8.31 -10.83
CA ARG A 60 13.19 9.41 -9.98
C ARG A 60 11.79 9.15 -9.47
N LEU A 61 11.58 9.46 -8.20
CA LEU A 61 10.30 9.36 -7.53
C LEU A 61 9.90 10.71 -6.98
N ILE A 62 8.64 11.07 -7.21
CA ILE A 62 8.03 12.20 -6.55
C ILE A 62 7.28 11.67 -5.33
N VAL A 63 7.71 12.11 -4.15
CA VAL A 63 7.02 11.83 -2.90
C VAL A 63 6.37 13.12 -2.41
N THR A 64 5.08 13.06 -2.12
CA THR A 64 4.37 14.14 -1.42
C THR A 64 4.06 13.67 -0.01
N GLN A 65 4.49 14.40 1.02
CA GLN A 65 4.16 14.14 2.42
C GLN A 65 3.55 15.41 3.02
N ASP A 66 2.32 15.33 3.54
CA ASP A 66 1.55 16.45 4.08
C ASP A 66 1.54 17.70 3.17
N GLY A 67 1.44 17.47 1.86
CA GLY A 67 1.42 18.52 0.83
C GLY A 67 2.80 19.02 0.39
N VAL A 68 3.88 18.62 1.06
CA VAL A 68 5.25 18.95 0.65
C VAL A 68 5.75 17.92 -0.35
N ARG A 69 5.99 18.38 -1.58
CA ARG A 69 6.44 17.56 -2.70
C ARG A 69 7.97 17.59 -2.83
N ARG A 70 8.60 16.42 -2.93
CA ARG A 70 10.05 16.24 -3.07
C ARG A 70 10.35 15.25 -4.19
N VAL A 71 11.45 15.48 -4.91
CA VAL A 71 11.97 14.53 -5.89
C VAL A 71 13.12 13.78 -5.24
N LEU A 72 13.04 12.45 -5.30
CA LEU A 72 14.04 11.52 -4.79
C LEU A 72 14.67 10.78 -5.98
N GLY A 73 15.98 10.63 -5.96
CA GLY A 73 16.79 9.78 -6.82
C GLY A 73 17.67 8.85 -5.98
N PRO A 74 18.50 7.98 -6.59
CA PRO A 74 19.34 7.05 -5.84
C PRO A 74 20.31 7.73 -4.85
N GLU A 75 20.72 8.97 -5.13
CA GLU A 75 21.65 9.76 -4.32
C GLU A 75 21.07 10.27 -2.99
N ASN A 76 19.75 10.39 -2.89
CA ASN A 76 19.04 10.90 -1.72
C ASN A 76 17.81 10.04 -1.37
N GLY A 77 17.81 8.78 -1.85
CA GLY A 77 16.62 8.01 -2.17
C GLY A 77 15.84 7.40 -1.01
N VAL A 78 16.21 7.67 0.24
CA VAL A 78 15.52 7.12 1.41
C VAL A 78 14.51 8.12 1.93
N CYS A 79 13.23 7.71 1.96
CA CYS A 79 12.14 8.51 2.52
C CYS A 79 11.33 7.70 3.51
N LEU A 80 11.45 8.08 4.78
CA LEU A 80 10.61 7.58 5.85
C LEU A 80 9.32 8.42 5.90
N THR A 81 8.18 7.74 5.78
CA THR A 81 6.86 8.27 6.10
C THR A 81 6.43 7.77 7.46
N ARG A 82 6.25 8.70 8.40
CA ARG A 82 5.75 8.37 9.73
C ARG A 82 4.26 8.01 9.68
N ARG A 83 3.83 7.12 10.58
CA ARG A 83 2.41 6.83 10.77
C ARG A 83 1.58 8.10 10.94
N GLY A 84 0.43 8.12 10.31
CA GLY A 84 -0.48 9.26 10.27
C GLY A 84 -0.07 10.37 9.31
N VAL A 85 1.11 10.34 8.70
CA VAL A 85 1.48 11.31 7.66
C VAL A 85 0.78 10.91 6.36
N VAL A 86 0.05 11.87 5.78
CA VAL A 86 -0.55 11.65 4.47
C VAL A 86 0.56 11.70 3.45
N HIS A 87 0.61 10.70 2.57
CA HIS A 87 1.59 10.66 1.51
C HIS A 87 1.04 10.07 0.21
N SER A 88 1.72 10.40 -0.89
CA SER A 88 1.45 9.86 -2.23
C SER A 88 2.74 9.74 -3.02
N LEU A 89 2.76 8.83 -3.98
CA LEU A 89 3.94 8.51 -4.79
C LEU A 89 3.63 8.69 -6.27
N GLU A 90 4.58 9.20 -7.03
CA GLU A 90 4.43 9.41 -8.46
C GLU A 90 5.75 9.19 -9.19
N GLY A 91 5.74 8.34 -10.23
CA GLY A 91 6.86 8.19 -11.16
C GLY A 91 6.81 9.24 -12.26
N PHE A 92 7.96 9.50 -12.88
CA PHE A 92 8.04 10.38 -14.04
C PHE A 92 7.57 9.64 -15.31
N PRO A 93 6.63 10.20 -16.10
CA PRO A 93 6.20 9.58 -17.34
C PRO A 93 7.38 9.33 -18.30
N GLY A 94 7.46 8.13 -18.88
CA GLY A 94 8.54 7.77 -19.80
C GLY A 94 9.84 7.30 -19.13
N GLU A 95 9.94 7.39 -17.79
CA GLU A 95 11.16 7.05 -17.06
C GLU A 95 11.04 5.71 -16.33
N GLU A 96 12.13 4.93 -16.38
CA GLU A 96 12.26 3.74 -15.56
C GLU A 96 12.44 4.14 -14.09
N LEU A 97 11.76 3.44 -13.19
CA LEU A 97 11.86 3.63 -11.74
C LEU A 97 11.96 2.26 -11.07
N ILE A 98 12.93 2.09 -10.18
CA ILE A 98 13.00 0.96 -9.26
C ILE A 98 12.93 1.51 -7.85
N LEU A 99 11.87 1.13 -7.14
CA LEU A 99 11.56 1.55 -5.79
C LEU A 99 11.50 0.31 -4.88
N GLU A 100 12.09 0.38 -3.71
CA GLU A 100 11.90 -0.60 -2.65
C GLU A 100 11.11 -0.02 -1.50
N GLU A 101 10.31 -0.86 -0.85
CA GLU A 101 9.37 -0.46 0.17
C GLU A 101 9.36 -1.48 1.32
N THR A 102 9.37 -0.97 2.54
CA THR A 102 9.32 -1.75 3.79
C THR A 102 8.36 -1.08 4.77
N ALA A 103 7.61 -1.88 5.53
CA ALA A 103 6.95 -1.40 6.74
C ALA A 103 7.95 -1.45 7.90
N THR A 104 7.84 -0.51 8.83
CA THR A 104 8.64 -0.49 10.06
C THR A 104 7.72 -0.51 11.27
N GLU A 105 8.23 -1.10 12.37
CA GLU A 105 7.50 -1.43 13.62
C GLU A 105 6.40 -0.43 14.00
N PRO A 106 5.22 -0.91 14.46
CA PRO A 106 4.87 -2.27 14.88
C PRO A 106 4.41 -3.24 13.78
N GLU A 107 4.29 -2.81 12.52
CA GLU A 107 3.93 -3.73 11.44
C GLU A 107 5.16 -4.48 10.94
N ASP A 108 5.02 -5.80 10.77
CA ASP A 108 6.01 -6.61 10.09
C ASP A 108 5.86 -6.42 8.57
N THR A 109 6.97 -6.31 7.86
CA THR A 109 7.00 -6.26 6.38
C THR A 109 6.27 -7.46 5.75
N GLU A 110 6.09 -8.56 6.48
CA GLU A 110 5.24 -9.67 6.07
C GLU A 110 3.76 -9.27 5.82
N GLN A 111 3.15 -8.47 6.70
CA GLN A 111 1.75 -8.01 6.51
C GLN A 111 1.59 -7.16 5.26
N LYS A 112 2.57 -6.30 5.01
CA LYS A 112 2.65 -5.50 3.79
C LYS A 112 2.74 -6.36 2.53
N ILE A 113 3.48 -7.46 2.57
CA ILE A 113 3.53 -8.41 1.46
C ILE A 113 2.15 -9.05 1.22
N PHE A 114 1.45 -9.47 2.29
CA PHE A 114 0.10 -10.00 2.14
C PHE A 114 -0.89 -8.95 1.62
N PHE A 115 -0.71 -7.67 1.99
CA PHE A 115 -1.48 -6.56 1.42
C PHE A 115 -1.29 -6.50 -0.10
N PHE A 116 -0.05 -6.47 -0.58
CA PHE A 116 0.19 -6.37 -2.01
C PHE A 116 -0.20 -7.62 -2.80
N ARG A 117 -0.09 -8.82 -2.22
CA ARG A 117 -0.62 -10.06 -2.82
C ARG A 117 -2.13 -10.00 -3.00
N ASN A 118 -2.85 -9.46 -2.02
CA ASN A 118 -4.28 -9.25 -2.14
C ASN A 118 -4.60 -8.18 -3.20
N MET A 119 -3.91 -7.04 -3.19
CA MET A 119 -4.09 -5.97 -4.19
C MET A 119 -3.82 -6.43 -5.62
N GLY A 120 -2.78 -7.24 -5.82
CA GLY A 120 -2.39 -7.81 -7.11
C GLY A 120 -3.18 -9.05 -7.53
N ALA A 121 -4.10 -9.54 -6.71
CA ALA A 121 -4.90 -10.71 -7.06
C ALA A 121 -5.78 -10.41 -8.29
N PRO A 122 -5.99 -11.37 -9.21
CA PRO A 122 -6.76 -11.13 -10.42
C PRO A 122 -8.15 -10.56 -10.12
N GLY A 123 -8.57 -9.51 -10.83
CA GLY A 123 -9.87 -8.87 -10.64
C GLY A 123 -10.03 -8.05 -9.35
N MET A 124 -9.04 -7.98 -8.45
CA MET A 124 -9.13 -7.18 -7.22
C MET A 124 -9.26 -5.69 -7.54
N LEU A 125 -8.41 -5.16 -8.43
CA LEU A 125 -8.42 -3.74 -8.81
C LEU A 125 -9.73 -3.29 -9.49
N SER A 126 -10.51 -4.23 -10.04
CA SER A 126 -11.82 -3.96 -10.64
C SER A 126 -12.97 -4.03 -9.63
N SER A 127 -12.69 -4.32 -8.37
CA SER A 127 -13.69 -4.55 -7.32
C SER A 127 -13.60 -3.49 -6.23
N PRO A 128 -14.44 -2.44 -6.26
CA PRO A 128 -14.41 -1.38 -5.25
C PRO A 128 -14.56 -1.92 -3.82
N LEU A 129 -15.50 -2.85 -3.58
CA LEU A 129 -15.69 -3.45 -2.25
C LEU A 129 -14.51 -4.35 -1.85
N GLY A 130 -13.93 -5.07 -2.81
CA GLY A 130 -12.73 -5.88 -2.59
C GLY A 130 -11.55 -5.01 -2.16
N ILE A 131 -11.28 -3.94 -2.89
CA ILE A 131 -10.23 -2.96 -2.54
C ILE A 131 -10.46 -2.43 -1.13
N MET A 132 -11.68 -1.98 -0.81
CA MET A 132 -11.98 -1.45 0.53
C MET A 132 -11.72 -2.49 1.63
N GLN A 133 -11.98 -3.78 1.37
CA GLN A 133 -11.65 -4.86 2.31
C GLN A 133 -10.12 -5.03 2.45
N VAL A 134 -9.37 -5.00 1.36
CA VAL A 134 -7.89 -5.07 1.42
C VAL A 134 -7.31 -3.88 2.18
N LEU A 135 -7.79 -2.66 1.91
CA LEU A 135 -7.41 -1.43 2.65
C LEU A 135 -7.76 -1.55 4.14
N TYR A 136 -8.91 -2.16 4.45
CA TYR A 136 -9.32 -2.39 5.83
C TYR A 136 -8.38 -3.35 6.56
N TYR A 137 -7.86 -4.42 5.94
CA TYR A 137 -6.93 -5.29 6.64
C TYR A 137 -5.48 -4.78 6.61
N GLY A 138 -5.03 -4.16 5.52
CA GLY A 138 -3.66 -3.64 5.35
C GLY A 138 -3.46 -2.19 5.79
N ASP A 139 -4.15 -1.77 6.85
CA ASP A 139 -3.98 -0.46 7.51
C ASP A 139 -3.82 0.74 6.58
N THR A 140 -4.65 0.86 5.54
CA THR A 140 -4.53 1.93 4.54
C THR A 140 -5.79 2.77 4.50
N TYR A 141 -5.65 4.09 4.67
CA TYR A 141 -6.77 5.03 4.66
C TYR A 141 -6.59 6.07 3.56
N PRO A 142 -7.52 6.15 2.57
CA PRO A 142 -7.45 7.16 1.53
C PRO A 142 -7.73 8.54 2.14
N LYS A 143 -6.97 9.55 1.70
CA LYS A 143 -7.22 10.94 2.13
C LYS A 143 -8.42 11.52 1.38
N PHE A 144 -9.35 12.11 2.12
CA PHE A 144 -10.45 12.91 1.57
C PHE A 144 -10.05 14.39 1.46
N PRO A 145 -10.73 15.17 0.59
CA PRO A 145 -10.45 16.59 0.43
C PRO A 145 -10.52 17.41 1.72
N THR A 146 -11.38 17.02 2.66
CA THR A 146 -11.59 17.72 3.95
C THR A 146 -10.61 17.31 5.04
N GLY A 147 -9.87 16.19 4.88
CA GLY A 147 -8.81 15.75 5.79
C GLY A 147 -9.28 15.25 7.17
N PHE A 148 -10.57 14.97 7.36
CA PHE A 148 -11.10 14.43 8.62
C PHE A 148 -10.73 12.95 8.77
N ARG A 149 -9.58 12.66 9.39
CA ARG A 149 -9.04 11.29 9.57
C ARG A 149 -10.02 10.28 10.16
N TRP A 150 -10.89 10.71 11.09
CA TRP A 150 -11.87 9.83 11.69
C TRP A 150 -12.96 9.38 10.69
N LEU A 151 -13.32 10.23 9.71
CA LEU A 151 -14.24 9.89 8.63
C LEU A 151 -13.59 8.94 7.63
N GLU A 152 -12.35 9.19 7.24
CA GLU A 152 -11.56 8.33 6.34
C GLU A 152 -11.44 6.93 6.93
N ARG A 153 -11.05 6.86 8.21
CA ARG A 153 -11.01 5.61 8.98
C ARG A 153 -12.39 4.97 9.09
N GLY A 154 -13.40 5.74 9.47
CA GLY A 154 -14.78 5.27 9.60
C GLY A 154 -15.31 4.63 8.32
N LEU A 155 -15.04 5.24 7.17
CA LEU A 155 -15.43 4.69 5.87
C LEU A 155 -14.77 3.32 5.63
N ILE A 156 -13.46 3.21 5.83
CA ILE A 156 -12.73 1.95 5.62
C ILE A 156 -13.24 0.86 6.58
N VAL A 157 -13.51 1.19 7.85
CA VAL A 157 -14.06 0.24 8.82
C VAL A 157 -15.44 -0.25 8.40
N VAL A 158 -16.35 0.67 8.07
CA VAL A 158 -17.73 0.32 7.72
C VAL A 158 -17.79 -0.41 6.37
N VAL A 159 -17.17 0.14 5.34
CA VAL A 159 -17.27 -0.42 3.98
C VAL A 159 -16.40 -1.67 3.84
N GLY A 160 -15.13 -1.58 4.22
CA GLY A 160 -14.17 -2.68 4.03
C GLY A 160 -14.34 -3.80 5.05
N GLY A 161 -14.60 -3.47 6.31
CA GLY A 161 -14.77 -4.48 7.36
C GLY A 161 -16.13 -5.15 7.35
N TRP A 162 -17.20 -4.36 7.20
CA TRP A 162 -18.58 -4.84 7.42
C TRP A 162 -19.31 -5.07 6.09
N ILE A 163 -19.46 -4.04 5.26
CA ILE A 163 -20.25 -4.13 4.03
C ILE A 163 -19.65 -5.17 3.07
N ALA A 164 -18.35 -5.09 2.76
CA ALA A 164 -17.72 -6.05 1.85
C ALA A 164 -17.95 -7.50 2.30
N SER A 165 -17.76 -7.79 3.58
CA SER A 165 -18.00 -9.11 4.17
C SER A 165 -19.46 -9.56 4.06
N LEU A 166 -20.43 -8.65 4.28
CA LEU A 166 -21.86 -8.94 4.11
C LEU A 166 -22.24 -9.31 2.67
N PHE A 167 -21.53 -8.76 1.68
CA PHE A 167 -21.68 -9.11 0.27
C PHE A 167 -20.82 -10.31 -0.16
N GLY A 168 -20.23 -11.04 0.79
CA GLY A 168 -19.48 -12.28 0.54
C GLY A 168 -18.05 -12.08 0.05
N TYR A 169 -17.51 -10.86 0.11
CA TYR A 169 -16.11 -10.63 -0.23
C TYR A 169 -15.19 -11.28 0.80
N GLN A 170 -14.14 -11.94 0.30
CA GLN A 170 -13.07 -12.52 1.11
C GLN A 170 -11.73 -12.13 0.51
N LEU A 171 -10.73 -11.96 1.38
CA LEU A 171 -9.35 -11.79 0.98
C LEU A 171 -8.83 -13.06 0.26
N PRO A 172 -8.26 -12.93 -0.95
CA PRO A 172 -7.52 -14.00 -1.61
C PRO A 172 -6.41 -14.59 -0.73
N ASP A 173 -5.55 -13.73 -0.14
CA ASP A 173 -4.56 -14.16 0.85
C ASP A 173 -5.06 -13.86 2.26
N LYS A 174 -5.58 -14.91 2.89
CA LYS A 174 -6.15 -14.85 4.23
C LYS A 174 -5.11 -14.61 5.31
N ARG A 175 -3.80 -14.58 5.04
CA ARG A 175 -2.77 -14.29 6.06
C ARG A 175 -2.65 -12.81 6.38
N LEU A 176 -3.19 -11.93 5.54
CA LEU A 176 -3.34 -10.52 5.89
C LEU A 176 -4.29 -10.39 7.09
N ARG A 177 -3.80 -9.77 8.17
CA ARG A 177 -4.51 -9.62 9.44
C ARG A 177 -4.68 -8.17 9.80
N LEU A 178 -5.70 -7.93 10.61
CA LEU A 178 -5.94 -6.63 11.20
C LEU A 178 -4.90 -6.32 12.26
N ASP A 179 -4.18 -5.21 12.13
CA ASP A 179 -3.33 -4.72 13.22
C ASP A 179 -4.22 -4.12 14.33
N PRO A 180 -4.22 -4.66 15.56
CA PRO A 180 -5.01 -4.12 16.66
C PRO A 180 -4.54 -2.74 17.14
N SER A 181 -3.29 -2.34 16.87
CA SER A 181 -2.69 -1.08 17.32
C SER A 181 -3.25 0.16 16.60
N ARG A 182 -3.87 -0.03 15.41
CA ARG A 182 -4.47 1.05 14.62
C ARG A 182 -5.67 1.72 15.29
N PHE A 183 -6.30 1.02 16.23
CA PHE A 183 -7.36 1.56 17.07
C PHE A 183 -6.76 1.91 18.41
N PRO A 184 -6.65 3.21 18.77
CA PRO A 184 -6.21 3.57 20.10
C PRO A 184 -7.13 2.89 21.10
N ARG A 185 -6.55 2.08 22.00
CA ARG A 185 -7.30 1.56 23.14
C ARG A 185 -7.66 2.76 24.00
N ASP A 186 -8.92 2.86 24.40
CA ASP A 186 -9.30 3.76 25.48
C ASP A 186 -8.37 3.42 26.66
N LYS A 187 -7.58 4.42 27.09
CA LYS A 187 -6.93 4.34 28.39
C LYS A 187 -8.08 4.35 29.40
N LYS A 188 -8.46 3.16 29.87
CA LYS A 188 -9.17 3.06 31.14
C LYS A 188 -8.14 3.41 32.21
N ASP A 189 -8.16 4.69 32.59
CA ASP A 189 -7.62 5.14 33.88
C ASP A 189 -8.47 4.54 35.02
#